data_AF-A0A6J5U9T9-F1
#
_entry.id   AF-A0A6J5U9T9-F1
#
_cell.length_a   1.000
_cell.length_b   1.000
_cell.length_c   1.000
_cell.angle_alpha   90.00
_cell.angle_beta   90.00
_cell.angle_gamma   90.00
#
_symmetry.space_group_name_H-M   'P 1'
#
loop_
_entity.id
_entity.type
_entity.pdbx_description
1 polymer ?
#
loop_
_entity_poly.entity_id
_entity_poly.type
_entity_poly.pdbx_seq_one_letter_code
_entity_poly.pdbx_strand_id
1 'polypeptide(L)'
;MQLYMQWSSGPKYQVDAGRGDQYVVDLDNHTCSCRKWDLSGIPCAHGIATIHYKGGTLVEDYVHSYYSKDSYMTLYNNLIMPINGSQLWEKTNQTAIKPLAYTRQPGRLRKEKPLSKGKGRPRKIPNQDPAVASQTATRARRKLAYVRAKATAATKKAALNASQSNVANTARINWIEIIQRT
;
A
#
# COMPACT_ATOMS: atom_id res chain seq x y z
N MET A 1 22.43 1.88 -7.16
CA MET A 1 23.40 2.21 -6.10
C MET A 1 24.47 1.15 -6.19
N GLN A 2 25.72 1.55 -6.45
CA GLN A 2 26.84 0.61 -6.46
C GLN A 2 27.23 0.37 -5.00
N LEU A 3 27.21 -0.88 -4.55
CA LEU A 3 27.82 -1.27 -3.27
C LEU A 3 29.20 -1.84 -3.57
N TYR A 4 30.19 -1.48 -2.76
CA TYR A 4 31.53 -2.08 -2.83
C TYR A 4 31.73 -2.97 -1.60
N MET A 5 32.14 -4.21 -1.82
CA MET A 5 32.32 -5.20 -0.76
C MET A 5 33.81 -5.50 -0.61
N GLN A 6 34.31 -5.36 0.61
CA GLN A 6 35.68 -5.71 0.98
C GLN A 6 35.62 -6.81 2.04
N TRP A 7 36.24 -7.95 1.72
CA TRP A 7 36.43 -9.01 2.71
C TRP A 7 37.48 -8.57 3.74
N SER A 8 37.16 -8.74 5.02
CA SER A 8 38.06 -8.34 6.12
C SER A 8 38.72 -9.58 6.73
N SER A 9 37.95 -10.44 7.40
CA SER A 9 38.44 -11.70 7.97
C SER A 9 37.28 -12.63 8.30
N GLY A 10 37.42 -13.93 8.04
CA GLY A 10 36.37 -14.91 8.36
C GLY A 10 35.04 -14.59 7.67
N PRO A 11 33.89 -14.67 8.36
CA PRO A 11 32.56 -14.40 7.80
C PRO A 11 32.20 -12.91 7.73
N LYS A 12 33.15 -12.01 8.03
CA LYS A 12 32.90 -10.56 8.14
C LYS A 12 33.33 -9.81 6.88
N TYR A 13 32.43 -8.95 6.43
CA TYR A 13 32.58 -8.13 5.24
C TYR A 13 32.28 -6.68 5.56
N GLN A 14 33.07 -5.78 4.97
CA GLN A 14 32.84 -4.36 4.98
C GLN A 14 32.16 -3.97 3.67
N VAL A 15 31.03 -3.28 3.76
CA VAL A 15 30.21 -2.86 2.63
C VAL A 15 30.15 -1.34 2.61
N ASP A 16 30.69 -0.73 1.55
CA ASP A 16 30.58 0.70 1.29
C ASP A 16 29.33 0.96 0.43
N ALA A 17 28.40 1.74 0.98
CA ALA A 17 27.15 2.14 0.33
C ALA A 17 27.24 3.49 -0.38
N GLY A 18 28.44 4.07 -0.45
CA GLY A 18 28.72 5.38 -1.02
C GLY A 18 28.43 6.52 -0.04
N ARG A 19 28.88 7.74 -0.40
CA ARG A 19 28.75 8.95 0.45
C ARG A 19 29.38 8.84 1.84
N GLY A 20 30.33 7.91 2.02
CA GLY A 20 31.01 7.67 3.30
C GLY A 20 30.27 6.72 4.23
N ASP A 21 29.15 6.13 3.81
CA ASP A 21 28.40 5.18 4.61
C ASP A 21 29.02 3.77 4.49
N GLN A 22 29.64 3.30 5.56
CA GLN A 22 30.22 1.96 5.63
C GLN A 22 29.49 1.11 6.65
N TYR A 23 29.22 -0.14 6.26
CA TYR A 23 28.51 -1.12 7.06
C TYR A 23 29.33 -2.40 7.20
N VAL A 24 29.38 -2.95 8.40
CA VAL A 24 29.89 -4.29 8.64
C VAL A 24 28.73 -5.29 8.54
N VAL A 25 28.94 -6.36 7.80
CA VAL A 25 28.04 -7.53 7.67
C VAL A 25 28.77 -8.75 8.20
N ASP A 26 28.11 -9.53 9.05
CA ASP A 26 28.61 -10.81 9.55
C ASP A 26 27.64 -11.91 9.10
N LEU A 27 28.13 -12.78 8.20
CA LEU A 27 27.31 -13.83 7.59
C LEU A 27 27.07 -15.04 8.50
N ASP A 28 27.90 -15.28 9.52
CA ASP A 28 27.69 -16.43 10.41
C ASP A 28 26.67 -16.10 11.50
N ASN A 29 26.71 -14.85 11.98
CA ASN A 29 25.76 -14.36 12.97
C ASN A 29 24.46 -13.82 12.36
N HIS A 30 24.35 -13.78 11.02
CA HIS A 30 23.22 -13.18 10.30
C HIS A 30 22.95 -11.73 10.74
N THR A 31 24.02 -10.93 10.92
CA THR A 31 23.89 -9.55 11.41
C THR A 31 24.43 -8.51 10.44
N CYS A 32 23.89 -7.30 10.52
CA CYS A 32 24.41 -6.15 9.80
C CYS A 32 24.35 -4.91 10.68
N SER A 33 25.42 -4.12 10.68
CA SER A 33 25.49 -2.82 11.37
C SER A 33 24.38 -1.82 11.01
N CYS A 34 23.68 -1.99 9.88
CA CYS A 34 22.47 -1.20 9.58
C CYS A 34 21.24 -1.61 10.43
N ARG A 35 21.37 -2.65 11.25
CA ARG A 35 20.38 -3.27 12.15
C ARG A 35 19.12 -3.83 11.50
N LYS A 36 18.94 -3.63 10.20
CA LYS A 36 17.75 -4.10 9.50
C LYS A 36 17.64 -5.62 9.54
N TRP A 37 18.76 -6.32 9.35
CA TRP A 37 18.80 -7.77 9.44
C TRP A 37 18.53 -8.24 10.88
N ASP A 38 19.20 -7.66 11.86
CA ASP A 38 19.01 -8.00 13.28
C ASP A 38 17.54 -7.86 13.74
N LEU A 39 16.83 -6.84 13.23
CA LEU A 39 15.44 -6.55 13.61
C LEU A 39 14.42 -7.44 12.90
N SER A 40 14.61 -7.72 11.60
CA SER A 40 13.63 -8.49 10.82
C SER A 40 13.98 -9.96 10.66
N GLY A 41 15.21 -10.39 10.97
CA GLY A 41 15.68 -11.74 10.64
C GLY A 41 15.76 -12.02 9.12
N ILE A 42 15.64 -10.98 8.30
CA ILE A 42 15.65 -11.06 6.83
C ILE A 42 16.87 -10.26 6.34
N PRO A 43 17.70 -10.82 5.45
CA PRO A 43 18.87 -10.13 4.91
C PRO A 43 18.54 -8.73 4.37
N CYS A 44 19.29 -7.74 4.83
CA CYS A 44 19.19 -6.37 4.32
C CYS A 44 19.90 -6.23 2.96
N ALA A 45 19.78 -5.09 2.28
CA ALA A 45 20.45 -4.87 0.99
C ALA A 45 21.97 -5.12 1.05
N HIS A 46 22.63 -4.75 2.15
CA HIS A 46 24.05 -5.04 2.37
C HIS A 46 24.32 -6.53 2.55
N GLY A 47 23.48 -7.21 3.34
CA GLY A 47 23.53 -8.65 3.57
C GLY A 47 23.37 -9.44 2.27
N ILE A 48 22.34 -9.12 1.48
CA ILE A 48 22.06 -9.74 0.19
C ILE A 48 23.24 -9.57 -0.77
N ALA A 49 23.78 -8.35 -0.89
CA ALA A 49 24.96 -8.10 -1.71
C ALA A 49 26.17 -8.92 -1.25
N THR A 50 26.37 -9.04 0.07
CA THR A 50 27.47 -9.83 0.65
C THR A 50 27.30 -11.32 0.41
N ILE A 51 26.07 -11.86 0.51
CA ILE A 51 25.77 -13.26 0.21
C ILE A 51 26.08 -13.56 -1.27
N HIS A 52 25.65 -12.68 -2.18
CA HIS A 52 25.97 -12.81 -3.61
C HIS A 52 27.47 -12.71 -3.89
N TYR A 53 28.20 -11.87 -3.14
CA TYR A 53 29.65 -11.75 -3.25
C TYR A 53 30.39 -13.03 -2.87
N LYS A 54 30.01 -13.62 -1.73
CA LYS A 54 30.60 -14.87 -1.23
C LYS A 54 30.36 -16.01 -2.21
N GLY A 55 29.19 -16.05 -2.85
CA GLY A 55 28.81 -17.08 -3.81
C GLY A 55 28.54 -18.44 -3.16
N GLY A 56 27.94 -19.36 -3.93
CA GLY A 56 27.74 -20.76 -3.54
C GLY A 56 26.56 -21.06 -2.61
N THR A 57 25.81 -20.05 -2.16
CA THR A 57 24.63 -20.20 -1.29
C THR A 57 23.49 -19.29 -1.75
N LEU A 58 22.25 -19.72 -1.52
CA LEU A 58 21.08 -18.90 -1.84
C LEU A 58 20.84 -17.88 -0.73
N VAL A 59 20.20 -16.75 -1.06
CA VAL A 59 19.84 -15.74 -0.07
C VAL A 59 18.84 -16.29 0.96
N GLU A 60 17.98 -17.20 0.52
CA GLU A 60 16.94 -17.82 1.35
C GLU A 60 17.53 -18.64 2.51
N ASP A 61 18.73 -19.18 2.35
CA ASP A 61 19.41 -19.98 3.38
C ASP A 61 19.80 -19.14 4.62
N TYR A 62 19.90 -17.82 4.45
CA TYR A 62 20.28 -16.86 5.49
C TYR A 62 19.06 -16.18 6.15
N VAL A 63 17.84 -16.51 5.72
CA VAL A 63 16.61 -16.01 6.32
C VAL A 63 16.33 -16.78 7.62
N HIS A 64 15.86 -16.08 8.65
CA HIS A 64 15.54 -16.71 9.92
C HIS A 64 14.47 -17.80 9.75
N SER A 65 14.62 -18.92 10.45
CA SER A 65 13.72 -20.09 10.40
C SER A 65 12.25 -19.79 10.73
N TYR A 66 11.94 -18.64 11.34
CA TYR A 66 10.56 -18.24 11.65
C TYR A 66 9.74 -17.93 10.39
N TYR A 67 10.40 -17.61 9.28
CA TYR A 67 9.77 -17.38 8.00
C TYR A 67 9.63 -18.66 7.16
N SER A 68 10.03 -19.83 7.68
CA SER A 68 9.87 -21.08 6.98
C SER A 68 8.39 -21.52 6.93
N LYS A 69 8.04 -22.28 5.88
CA LYS A 69 6.71 -22.88 5.76
C LYS A 69 6.39 -23.78 6.95
N ASP A 70 7.37 -24.52 7.45
CA ASP A 70 7.17 -25.46 8.55
C ASP A 70 6.84 -24.72 9.86
N SER A 71 7.53 -23.60 10.14
CA SER A 71 7.21 -22.71 11.26
C SER A 71 5.80 -22.15 11.12
N TYR A 72 5.41 -21.70 9.93
CA TYR A 72 4.05 -21.22 9.67
C TYR A 72 3.00 -22.31 9.94
N MET A 73 3.19 -23.51 9.39
CA MET A 73 2.27 -24.63 9.60
C MET A 73 2.18 -25.02 11.08
N THR A 74 3.29 -24.99 11.80
CA THR A 74 3.33 -25.28 13.24
C THR A 74 2.59 -24.21 14.05
N LEU A 75 2.81 -22.93 13.75
CA LEU A 75 2.13 -21.80 14.40
C LEU A 75 0.61 -21.84 14.20
N TYR A 76 0.17 -22.16 12.99
CA TYR A 76 -1.25 -22.21 12.62
C TYR A 76 -1.84 -23.63 12.62
N ASN A 77 -1.17 -24.60 13.23
CA ASN A 77 -1.68 -25.96 13.35
C ASN A 77 -2.93 -26.03 14.24
N ASN A 78 -3.04 -25.09 15.19
CA ASN A 78 -4.15 -25.04 16.13
C ASN A 78 -5.39 -24.44 15.46
N LEU A 79 -6.54 -25.06 15.70
CA LEU A 79 -7.81 -24.55 15.21
C LEU A 79 -8.19 -23.28 15.99
N ILE A 80 -8.58 -22.24 15.26
CA ILE A 80 -9.26 -21.09 15.85
C ILE A 80 -10.67 -21.56 16.23
N MET A 81 -10.87 -21.79 17.52
CA MET A 81 -12.18 -22.18 18.03
C MET A 81 -13.21 -21.09 17.74
N PRO A 82 -14.47 -21.47 17.44
CA PRO A 82 -15.53 -20.49 17.23
C PRO A 82 -15.68 -19.62 18.48
N ILE A 83 -15.73 -18.31 18.26
CA ILE A 83 -15.97 -17.33 19.31
C ILE A 83 -17.47 -17.03 19.32
N ASN A 84 -18.06 -17.01 20.51
CA ASN A 84 -19.46 -16.64 20.70
C ASN A 84 -19.73 -15.21 20.15
N GLY A 85 -20.98 -14.89 19.85
CA GLY A 85 -21.34 -13.53 19.47
C GLY A 85 -21.06 -12.50 20.58
N SER A 86 -20.87 -11.23 20.22
CA SER A 86 -20.53 -10.16 21.18
C SER A 86 -21.50 -10.00 22.35
N GLN A 87 -22.75 -10.43 22.18
CA GLN A 87 -23.78 -10.41 23.21
C GLN A 87 -23.51 -11.40 24.36
N LEU A 88 -22.77 -12.47 24.06
CA LEU A 88 -22.43 -13.56 25.00
C LEU A 88 -21.02 -13.37 25.60
N TRP A 89 -20.29 -12.32 25.23
CA TRP A 89 -18.98 -12.04 25.80
C TRP A 89 -19.11 -11.59 27.26
N GLU A 90 -18.18 -12.06 28.09
CA GLU A 90 -18.13 -11.65 29.49
C GLU A 90 -17.91 -10.13 29.60
N LYS A 91 -18.79 -9.45 30.32
CA LYS A 91 -18.64 -8.01 30.57
C LYS A 91 -17.56 -7.82 31.61
N THR A 92 -16.40 -7.33 31.17
CA THR A 92 -15.30 -7.01 32.08
C THR A 92 -15.53 -5.67 32.75
N ASN A 93 -15.21 -5.54 34.04
CA ASN A 93 -15.24 -4.25 34.78
C ASN A 93 -14.09 -3.30 34.40
N GLN A 94 -13.35 -3.60 33.33
CA GLN A 94 -12.22 -2.81 32.88
C GLN A 94 -12.70 -1.54 32.16
N THR A 95 -11.95 -0.46 32.31
CA THR A 95 -12.22 0.77 31.58
C THR A 95 -12.13 0.52 30.09
N ALA A 96 -13.15 0.94 29.33
CA ALA A 96 -13.11 0.88 27.88
C ALA A 96 -11.84 1.56 27.36
N ILE A 97 -11.11 0.88 26.47
CA ILE A 97 -9.92 1.41 25.82
C ILE A 97 -10.37 2.65 25.02
N LYS A 98 -10.04 3.83 25.53
CA LYS A 98 -10.30 5.08 24.80
C LYS A 98 -9.37 5.11 23.59
N PRO A 99 -9.85 5.52 22.41
CA PRO A 99 -8.96 5.77 21.29
C PRO A 99 -7.89 6.77 21.73
N LEU A 100 -6.66 6.58 21.25
CA LEU A 100 -5.60 7.56 21.44
C LEU A 100 -6.12 8.93 21.02
N ALA A 101 -5.86 9.96 21.84
CA ALA A 101 -6.30 11.31 21.54
C ALA A 101 -5.71 11.74 20.19
N TYR A 102 -6.58 11.89 19.19
CA TYR A 102 -6.15 12.29 17.85
C TYR A 102 -5.56 13.70 17.92
N THR A 103 -4.26 13.79 17.71
CA THR A 103 -3.56 15.07 17.61
C THR A 103 -3.28 15.34 16.14
N ARG A 104 -3.80 16.45 15.60
CA ARG A 104 -3.50 16.86 14.23
C ARG A 104 -2.01 17.20 14.17
N GLN A 105 -1.24 16.40 13.43
CA GLN A 105 0.19 16.66 13.22
C GLN A 105 0.38 18.09 12.69
N PRO A 106 1.41 18.82 13.15
CA PRO A 106 1.71 20.15 12.65
C PRO A 106 1.73 20.13 11.12
N GLY A 107 0.88 20.96 10.52
CA GLY A 107 0.85 21.10 9.07
C GLY A 107 2.22 21.53 8.56
N ARG A 108 2.57 21.15 7.33
CA ARG A 108 3.82 21.53 6.68
C ARG A 108 4.03 23.03 6.83
N LEU A 109 5.09 23.43 7.56
CA LEU A 109 5.52 24.82 7.66
C LEU A 109 5.62 25.40 6.25
N ARG A 110 4.78 26.39 5.98
CA ARG A 110 4.79 27.08 4.71
C ARG A 110 6.12 27.82 4.65
N LYS A 111 7.01 27.42 3.74
CA LYS A 111 8.24 28.17 3.49
C LYS A 111 7.84 29.61 3.18
N GLU A 112 8.20 30.52 4.07
CA GLU A 112 8.15 31.96 3.82
C GLU A 112 8.95 32.18 2.53
N LYS A 113 8.30 32.72 1.50
CA LYS A 113 9.01 33.16 0.30
C LYS A 113 9.89 34.32 0.76
N PRO A 114 11.21 34.34 0.46
CA PRO A 114 12.02 35.51 0.78
C PRO A 114 11.33 36.73 0.16
N LEU A 115 10.99 37.70 1.00
CA LEU A 115 10.43 38.97 0.57
C LEU A 115 11.50 39.64 -0.29
N SER A 116 11.38 39.55 -1.61
CA SER A 116 12.27 40.28 -2.50
C SER A 116 12.14 41.76 -2.14
N LYS A 117 13.23 42.39 -1.73
CA LYS A 117 13.30 43.83 -1.48
C LYS A 117 12.71 44.56 -2.70
N GLY A 118 11.51 45.10 -2.52
CA GLY A 118 10.77 45.70 -3.62
C GLY A 118 9.38 46.09 -3.16
N LYS A 119 9.28 47.31 -2.63
CA LYS A 119 8.12 48.18 -2.38
C LYS A 119 6.74 47.56 -2.69
N GLY A 120 5.88 47.59 -1.66
CA GLY A 120 4.51 47.10 -1.69
C GLY A 120 3.77 47.46 -2.97
N ARG A 121 3.37 46.43 -3.73
CA ARG A 121 2.21 46.51 -4.60
C ARG A 121 1.06 45.85 -3.84
N PRO A 122 -0.13 46.47 -3.77
CA PRO A 122 -1.29 45.80 -3.19
C PRO A 122 -1.53 44.48 -3.93
N ARG A 123 -1.90 43.44 -3.19
CA ARG A 123 -2.34 42.16 -3.77
C ARG A 123 -3.44 42.49 -4.78
N LYS A 124 -3.20 42.24 -6.08
CA LYS A 124 -4.29 42.19 -7.06
C LYS A 124 -5.27 41.12 -6.57
N ILE A 125 -6.45 41.55 -6.18
CA ILE A 125 -7.61 40.69 -5.97
C ILE A 125 -7.84 39.98 -7.32
N PRO A 126 -7.81 38.63 -7.41
CA PRO A 126 -8.04 37.93 -8.66
C PRO A 126 -9.54 37.97 -8.97
N ASN A 127 -10.01 39.11 -9.43
CA ASN A 127 -11.27 39.18 -10.16
C ASN A 127 -11.25 40.43 -11.03
N GLN A 128 -10.70 40.30 -12.25
CA GLN A 128 -11.04 41.10 -13.44
C GLN A 128 -10.28 40.68 -14.72
N ASP A 129 -9.60 39.52 -14.76
CA ASP A 129 -9.04 39.01 -16.02
C ASP A 129 -10.07 38.10 -16.73
N PRO A 130 -10.70 38.55 -17.84
CA PRO A 130 -11.77 37.79 -18.52
C PRO A 130 -11.30 36.43 -19.05
N ALA A 131 -10.00 36.27 -19.30
CA ALA A 131 -9.38 35.02 -19.71
C ALA A 131 -9.40 33.94 -18.61
N VAL A 132 -9.21 34.32 -17.33
CA VAL A 132 -9.19 33.37 -16.21
C VAL A 132 -10.60 32.88 -15.91
N ALA A 133 -11.59 33.79 -15.90
CA ALA A 133 -13.00 33.46 -15.72
C ALA A 133 -13.52 32.49 -16.81
N SER A 134 -13.16 32.77 -18.07
CA SER A 134 -13.43 31.91 -19.24
C SER A 134 -12.85 30.50 -19.09
N GLN A 135 -11.61 30.38 -18.61
CA GLN A 135 -10.95 29.08 -18.39
C GLN A 135 -11.61 28.27 -17.26
N THR A 136 -11.98 28.91 -16.14
CA THR A 136 -12.72 28.25 -15.06
C THR A 136 -14.11 27.76 -15.50
N ALA A 137 -14.85 28.58 -16.26
CA ALA A 137 -16.16 28.19 -16.79
C ALA A 137 -16.05 27.01 -17.78
N THR A 138 -15.03 27.02 -18.64
CA THR A 138 -14.76 25.92 -19.59
C THR A 138 -14.41 24.62 -18.86
N ARG A 139 -13.61 24.71 -17.79
CA ARG A 139 -13.25 23.55 -16.95
C ARG A 139 -14.45 22.97 -16.20
N ALA A 140 -15.34 23.82 -15.69
CA ALA A 140 -16.57 23.39 -15.03
C ALA A 140 -17.52 22.69 -16.01
N ARG A 141 -17.70 23.25 -17.22
CA ARG A 141 -18.51 22.64 -18.30
C ARG A 141 -17.99 21.26 -18.71
N ARG A 142 -16.67 21.10 -18.88
CA ARG A 142 -16.04 19.79 -19.18
C ARG A 142 -16.28 18.77 -18.07
N LYS A 143 -16.17 19.16 -16.79
CA LYS A 143 -16.46 18.27 -15.66
C LYS A 143 -17.92 17.81 -15.65
N LEU A 144 -18.87 18.73 -15.86
CA LEU A 144 -20.31 18.39 -15.90
C LEU A 144 -20.65 17.49 -17.09
N ALA A 145 -20.07 17.73 -18.26
CA ALA A 145 -20.24 16.87 -19.44
C ALA A 145 -19.74 15.43 -19.18
N TYR A 146 -18.58 15.28 -18.54
CA TYR A 146 -18.04 13.98 -18.15
C TYR A 146 -18.97 13.24 -17.17
N VAL A 147 -19.48 13.93 -16.16
CA VAL A 147 -20.41 13.34 -15.18
C VAL A 147 -21.71 12.89 -15.85
N ARG A 148 -22.28 13.69 -16.75
CA ARG A 148 -23.49 13.32 -17.51
C ARG A 148 -23.25 12.13 -18.44
N ALA A 149 -22.14 12.11 -19.18
CA ALA A 149 -21.78 10.99 -20.05
C ALA A 149 -21.58 9.68 -19.26
N LYS A 150 -20.99 9.77 -18.06
CA LYS A 150 -20.81 8.62 -17.18
C LYS A 150 -22.15 8.10 -16.64
N ALA A 151 -23.07 9.00 -16.29
CA ALA A 151 -24.42 8.62 -15.85
C ALA A 151 -25.24 7.96 -16.97
N THR A 152 -25.21 8.50 -18.20
CA THR A 152 -25.92 7.90 -19.34
C THR A 152 -25.33 6.55 -19.77
N ALA A 153 -24.01 6.37 -19.65
CA ALA A 153 -23.38 5.06 -19.86
C ALA A 153 -23.82 4.04 -18.81
N ALA A 154 -23.95 4.45 -17.54
CA ALA A 154 -24.42 3.58 -16.46
C ALA A 154 -25.89 3.15 -16.65
N THR A 155 -26.77 4.07 -17.04
CA THR A 155 -28.19 3.74 -17.30
C THR A 155 -28.36 2.85 -18.53
N LYS A 156 -27.61 3.08 -19.61
CA LYS A 156 -27.59 2.18 -20.78
C LYS A 156 -27.10 0.77 -20.42
N LYS A 157 -26.06 0.67 -19.59
CA LYS A 157 -25.55 -0.62 -19.12
C LYS A 157 -26.57 -1.36 -18.24
N ALA A 158 -27.27 -0.64 -17.38
CA ALA A 158 -28.34 -1.20 -16.56
C ALA A 158 -29.52 -1.70 -17.42
N ALA A 159 -29.93 -0.94 -18.45
CA ALA A 159 -30.99 -1.34 -19.37
C ALA A 159 -30.62 -2.58 -20.21
N LEU A 160 -29.38 -2.66 -20.70
CA LEU A 160 -28.87 -3.85 -21.40
C LEU A 160 -28.89 -5.08 -20.48
N ASN A 161 -28.41 -4.95 -19.24
CA ASN A 161 -28.43 -6.06 -18.29
C ASN A 161 -29.86 -6.54 -17.95
N ALA A 162 -30.82 -5.61 -17.83
CA ALA A 162 -32.23 -5.95 -17.59
C ALA A 162 -32.89 -6.67 -18.79
N SER A 163 -32.50 -6.33 -20.03
CA SER A 163 -32.98 -7.05 -21.21
C SER A 163 -32.46 -8.49 -21.28
N GLN A 164 -31.22 -8.75 -20.86
CA GLN A 164 -30.61 -10.08 -20.87
C GLN A 164 -31.26 -11.05 -19.86
N SER A 165 -31.65 -10.58 -18.67
CA SER A 165 -32.35 -11.42 -17.68
C SER A 165 -33.74 -11.86 -18.16
N ASN A 166 -34.43 -11.03 -18.94
CA ASN A 166 -35.76 -11.35 -19.48
C ASN A 166 -35.69 -12.38 -20.61
N VAL A 167 -34.64 -12.35 -21.43
CA VAL A 167 -34.37 -13.35 -22.48
C VAL A 167 -34.01 -14.71 -21.86
N ALA A 168 -33.22 -14.71 -20.77
CA ALA A 168 -32.89 -15.94 -20.05
C ALA A 168 -34.11 -16.58 -19.36
N ASN A 169 -35.02 -15.77 -18.82
CA ASN A 169 -36.25 -16.25 -18.19
C ASN A 169 -37.27 -16.77 -19.21
N THR A 170 -37.40 -16.15 -20.38
CA THR A 170 -38.29 -16.63 -21.47
C THR A 170 -37.79 -17.93 -22.09
N ALA A 171 -36.47 -18.11 -22.26
CA ALA A 171 -35.90 -19.38 -22.70
C ALA A 171 -36.15 -20.52 -21.68
N ARG A 172 -36.14 -20.22 -20.38
CA ARG A 172 -36.40 -21.20 -19.31
C ARG A 172 -37.87 -21.66 -19.25
N ILE A 173 -38.82 -20.75 -19.51
CA ILE A 173 -40.25 -21.07 -19.52
C ILE A 173 -40.62 -21.97 -20.71
N ASN A 174 -40.11 -21.68 -21.91
CA ASN A 174 -40.36 -22.50 -23.11
C ASN A 174 -39.83 -23.94 -22.96
N TRP A 175 -38.68 -24.14 -22.32
CA TRP A 175 -38.14 -25.48 -22.05
C TRP A 175 -38.98 -26.29 -21.06
N ILE A 176 -39.59 -25.64 -20.07
CA ILE A 176 -40.47 -26.31 -19.09
C ILE A 176 -41.78 -26.74 -19.76
N GLU A 177 -42.36 -25.92 -20.65
CA GLU A 177 -43.59 -26.28 -21.38
C GLU A 177 -43.38 -27.42 -22.39
N ILE A 178 -42.18 -27.53 -22.98
CA ILE A 178 -41.84 -28.63 -23.91
C ILE A 178 -41.74 -29.98 -23.18
N ILE A 179 -41.23 -30.01 -21.94
CA ILE A 179 -41.09 -31.25 -21.14
C ILE A 179 -42.45 -31.75 -20.63
N GLN A 180 -43.45 -30.88 -20.46
CA GLN A 180 -44.79 -31.27 -19.99
C GLN A 180 -45.75 -31.73 -21.09
N ARG A 181 -45.35 -31.65 -22.36
CA ARG A 181 -46.15 -32.06 -23.53
C ARG A 181 -45.66 -33.36 -24.20
N THR A 182 -44.61 -33.97 -23.67
CA THR A 182 -44.10 -35.31 -24.04
C THR A 182 -44.44 -36.31 -22.95
#